data_AF-X6P7Y8-F1
#
_entry.id   AF-X6P7Y8-F1
#
_cell.length_a   1.000
_cell.length_b   1.000
_cell.length_c   1.000
_cell.angle_alpha   90.00
_cell.angle_beta   90.00
_cell.angle_gamma   90.00
#
_symmetry.space_group_name_H-M   'P 1'
#
loop_
_entity.id
_entity.type
_entity.pdbx_description
1 polymer ?
#
loop_
_entity_poly.entity_id
_entity_poly.type
_entity_poly.pdbx_seq_one_letter_code
_entity_poly.pdbx_strand_id
1 'polypeptide(L)'
;IRDMREKNLRLELADVKDNIITSDEAVEKEFKIRKPYFKDNIITSDEVVEKEFKIRKPYFKIVLTPSQRSQPLRVPKVIKNALVAMIAVCEYKSFGELSAVKDELNDFQELFKKNLNYEFVHNEELYIDAKKIEDFTDNVAKQLGENKNQYDAL
;
A
#
# COMPACT_ATOMS: atom_id res chain seq x y z
N ILE A 1 1.46 -4.52 -10.61
CA ILE A 1 0.77 -3.30 -10.11
C ILE A 1 0.60 -2.24 -11.21
N ARG A 2 1.65 -1.88 -11.95
CA ARG A 2 1.59 -0.92 -13.07
C ARG A 2 0.51 -1.30 -14.12
N ASP A 3 0.55 -2.53 -14.62
CA ASP A 3 -0.47 -3.07 -15.55
C ASP A 3 -1.91 -3.00 -15.01
N MET A 4 -2.11 -3.19 -13.72
CA MET A 4 -3.45 -3.12 -13.12
C MET A 4 -3.98 -1.69 -13.11
N ARG A 5 -3.11 -0.70 -12.88
CA ARG A 5 -3.48 0.73 -12.94
C ARG A 5 -3.81 1.15 -14.37
N GLU A 6 -2.99 0.75 -15.34
CA GLU A 6 -3.20 1.07 -16.75
C GLU A 6 -4.50 0.45 -17.29
N LYS A 7 -4.86 -0.75 -16.82
CA LYS A 7 -6.06 -1.48 -17.26
C LYS A 7 -7.30 -1.27 -16.37
N ASN A 8 -7.25 -0.39 -15.37
CA ASN A 8 -8.34 -0.16 -14.41
C ASN A 8 -8.88 -1.46 -13.76
N LEU A 9 -7.97 -2.37 -13.41
CA LEU A 9 -8.30 -3.64 -12.76
C LEU A 9 -8.22 -3.50 -11.24
N ARG A 10 -9.10 -4.22 -10.54
CA ARG A 10 -9.06 -4.35 -9.07
C ARG A 10 -9.11 -5.82 -8.66
N LEU A 11 -8.54 -6.10 -7.49
CA LEU A 11 -8.63 -7.40 -6.86
C LEU A 11 -9.90 -7.44 -6.02
N GLU A 12 -10.72 -8.46 -6.25
CA GLU A 12 -11.91 -8.74 -5.45
C GLU A 12 -11.84 -10.17 -4.94
N LEU A 13 -12.42 -10.39 -3.76
CA LEU A 13 -12.63 -11.72 -3.23
C LEU A 13 -13.93 -12.27 -3.83
N ALA A 14 -13.88 -13.49 -4.37
CA ALA A 14 -15.05 -14.16 -4.90
C ALA A 14 -15.15 -15.58 -4.34
N ASP A 15 -16.37 -16.10 -4.26
CA ASP A 15 -16.59 -17.52 -3.96
C ASP A 15 -16.17 -18.40 -5.16
N VAL A 16 -16.23 -19.73 -4.97
CA VAL A 16 -15.94 -20.70 -6.05
C VAL A 16 -16.88 -20.62 -7.26
N LYS A 17 -17.99 -19.87 -7.17
CA LYS A 17 -18.98 -19.66 -8.23
C LYS A 17 -18.86 -18.27 -8.87
N ASP A 18 -17.77 -17.54 -8.61
CA ASP A 18 -17.53 -16.18 -9.11
C ASP A 18 -18.46 -15.10 -8.52
N ASN A 19 -19.15 -15.38 -7.41
CA ASN A 19 -19.91 -14.35 -6.72
C ASN A 19 -18.95 -13.49 -5.88
N ILE A 20 -18.95 -12.18 -6.10
CA ILE A 20 -18.13 -11.24 -5.34
C ILE A 20 -18.58 -11.20 -3.88
N ILE A 21 -17.64 -11.41 -2.97
CA ILE A 21 -17.83 -11.34 -1.53
C ILE A 21 -17.48 -9.92 -1.09
N THR A 22 -18.50 -9.17 -0.65
CA THR A 22 -18.36 -7.74 -0.36
C THR A 22 -18.35 -7.41 1.14
N SER A 23 -18.44 -8.41 2.03
CA SER A 23 -18.47 -8.18 3.48
C SER A 23 -17.89 -9.35 4.28
N ASP A 24 -17.41 -9.04 5.48
CA ASP A 24 -16.88 -10.02 6.43
C ASP A 24 -17.97 -11.01 6.90
N GLU A 25 -19.22 -10.57 7.02
CA GLU A 25 -20.36 -11.45 7.34
C GLU A 25 -20.57 -12.51 6.24
N ALA A 26 -20.41 -12.13 4.97
CA ALA A 26 -20.51 -13.07 3.85
C ALA A 26 -19.34 -14.07 3.84
N VAL A 27 -18.13 -13.62 4.20
CA VAL A 27 -16.98 -14.51 4.43
C VAL A 27 -17.30 -15.50 5.55
N GLU A 28 -17.73 -15.01 6.71
CA GLU A 28 -18.02 -15.83 7.88
C GLU A 28 -19.14 -16.86 7.59
N LYS A 29 -20.17 -16.45 6.85
CA LYS A 29 -21.27 -17.33 6.44
C LYS A 29 -20.79 -18.46 5.52
N GLU A 30 -19.98 -18.17 4.50
CA GLU A 30 -19.40 -19.21 3.64
C GLU A 30 -18.48 -20.15 4.43
N PHE A 31 -17.65 -19.61 5.33
CA PHE A 31 -16.79 -20.40 6.22
C PHE A 31 -17.61 -21.33 7.12
N LYS A 32 -18.70 -20.84 7.73
CA LYS A 32 -19.60 -21.65 8.58
C LYS A 32 -20.36 -22.70 7.80
N ILE A 33 -20.82 -22.39 6.59
CA ILE A 33 -21.54 -23.34 5.72
C ILE A 33 -20.63 -24.51 5.36
N ARG A 34 -19.37 -24.24 5.01
CA ARG A 34 -18.47 -25.25 4.44
C ARG A 34 -17.68 -26.04 5.47
N LYS A 35 -17.65 -25.58 6.73
CA LYS A 35 -17.00 -26.26 7.87
C LYS A 35 -15.59 -26.76 7.51
N PRO A 36 -14.64 -25.84 7.27
CA PRO A 36 -13.26 -26.24 7.02
C PRO A 36 -12.78 -27.09 8.21
N TYR A 37 -12.05 -28.17 7.92
CA TYR A 37 -11.68 -29.12 8.95
C TYR A 37 -10.33 -28.72 9.54
N PHE A 38 -10.36 -27.69 10.39
CA PHE A 38 -9.24 -27.41 11.28
C PHE A 38 -9.43 -28.21 12.55
N LYS A 39 -8.41 -28.95 12.97
CA LYS A 39 -8.45 -29.67 14.25
C LYS A 39 -8.74 -28.64 15.36
N ASP A 40 -9.79 -28.88 16.13
CA ASP A 40 -10.28 -27.98 17.19
C ASP A 40 -10.66 -26.56 16.73
N ASN A 41 -10.88 -26.36 15.42
CA ASN A 41 -10.99 -25.03 14.79
C ASN A 41 -9.77 -24.11 15.01
N ILE A 42 -8.61 -24.69 15.35
CA ILE A 42 -7.38 -23.94 15.62
C ILE A 42 -6.44 -24.10 14.43
N ILE A 43 -6.01 -22.96 13.88
CA ILE A 43 -4.91 -22.90 12.94
C ILE A 43 -3.63 -22.80 13.76
N THR A 44 -2.91 -23.92 13.90
CA THR A 44 -1.69 -23.98 14.71
C THR A 44 -0.43 -23.64 13.92
N SER A 45 -0.48 -23.72 12.59
CA SER A 45 0.65 -23.39 11.71
C SER A 45 0.21 -23.23 10.26
N ASP A 46 1.07 -22.59 9.45
CA ASP A 46 0.89 -22.46 8.00
C ASP A 46 0.83 -23.82 7.29
N GLU A 47 1.52 -24.84 7.81
CA GLU A 47 1.48 -26.20 7.25
C GLU A 47 0.08 -26.84 7.37
N VAL A 48 -0.65 -26.54 8.45
CA VAL A 48 -2.05 -27.01 8.63
C VAL A 48 -2.97 -26.33 7.61
N VAL A 49 -2.76 -25.03 7.38
CA VAL A 49 -3.47 -24.28 6.33
C VAL A 49 -3.16 -24.92 4.98
N GLU A 50 -1.89 -25.04 4.62
CA GLU A 50 -1.48 -25.54 3.31
C GLU A 50 -1.99 -26.97 3.04
N LYS A 51 -1.97 -27.88 4.03
CA LYS A 51 -2.52 -29.23 3.90
C LYS A 51 -4.02 -29.20 3.63
N GLU A 52 -4.80 -28.40 4.37
CA GLU A 52 -6.25 -28.30 4.16
C GLU A 52 -6.58 -27.72 2.78
N PHE A 53 -5.83 -26.72 2.33
CA PHE A 53 -5.96 -26.11 0.99
C PHE A 53 -5.44 -27.00 -0.15
N LYS A 54 -4.56 -27.96 0.12
CA LYS A 54 -4.13 -29.00 -0.85
C LYS A 54 -5.15 -30.14 -0.95
N ILE A 55 -5.79 -30.51 0.15
CA ILE A 55 -6.77 -31.58 0.20
C ILE A 55 -8.11 -31.12 -0.38
N ARG A 56 -8.49 -29.86 -0.15
CA ARG A 56 -9.78 -29.29 -0.58
C ARG A 56 -9.58 -28.15 -1.56
N LYS A 57 -10.48 -28.03 -2.55
CA LYS A 57 -10.51 -26.85 -3.42
C LYS A 57 -10.68 -25.58 -2.57
N PRO A 58 -9.97 -24.49 -2.88
CA PRO A 58 -10.07 -23.24 -2.12
C PRO A 58 -11.51 -22.74 -2.15
N TYR A 59 -12.01 -22.24 -1.01
CA TYR A 59 -13.40 -21.82 -0.85
C TYR A 59 -13.69 -20.44 -1.47
N PHE A 60 -12.63 -19.66 -1.64
CA PHE A 60 -12.63 -18.35 -2.26
C PHE A 60 -11.48 -18.29 -3.25
N LYS A 61 -11.58 -17.35 -4.19
CA LYS A 61 -10.52 -17.00 -5.12
C LYS A 61 -10.40 -15.49 -5.20
N ILE A 62 -9.20 -15.03 -5.49
CA ILE A 62 -8.96 -13.63 -5.81
C ILE A 62 -9.17 -13.49 -7.31
N VAL A 63 -10.13 -12.67 -7.71
CA VAL A 63 -10.43 -12.38 -9.11
C VAL A 63 -9.99 -10.97 -9.46
N LEU A 64 -9.49 -10.81 -10.69
CA LEU A 64 -9.24 -9.52 -11.30
C LEU A 64 -10.50 -9.13 -12.07
N THR A 65 -11.23 -8.12 -11.59
CA THR A 65 -12.41 -7.61 -12.28
C THR A 65 -12.10 -6.27 -12.94
N PRO A 66 -12.59 -6.04 -14.17
CA PRO A 66 -12.67 -4.69 -14.71
C PRO A 66 -13.50 -3.84 -13.75
N SER A 67 -13.01 -2.65 -13.39
CA SER A 67 -13.75 -1.71 -12.55
C SER A 67 -14.95 -1.15 -13.31
N GLN A 68 -16.03 -1.92 -13.44
CA GLN A 68 -17.30 -1.45 -13.99
C GLN A 68 -18.03 -0.64 -12.90
N ARG A 69 -17.94 0.69 -12.97
CA ARG A 69 -18.63 1.59 -12.03
C ARG A 69 -20.09 1.71 -12.41
N SER A 70 -20.98 1.02 -11.70
CA SER A 70 -22.44 1.19 -11.76
C SER A 70 -23.00 2.15 -10.71
N GLN A 71 -22.16 2.97 -10.05
CA GLN A 71 -22.61 4.05 -9.16
C GLN A 71 -21.76 5.32 -9.36
N PRO A 72 -22.33 6.54 -9.24
CA PRO A 72 -21.56 7.79 -9.21
C PRO A 72 -20.92 7.96 -7.82
N LEU A 73 -20.08 7.01 -7.41
CA LEU A 73 -19.12 7.23 -6.33
C LEU A 73 -17.84 7.75 -6.97
N ARG A 74 -17.41 8.93 -6.49
CA ARG A 74 -16.21 9.69 -6.91
C ARG A 74 -15.15 8.79 -7.52
N VAL A 75 -14.84 9.04 -8.79
CA VAL A 75 -13.62 8.53 -9.43
C VAL A 75 -12.47 8.82 -8.47
N PRO A 76 -11.78 7.83 -7.87
CA PRO A 76 -10.56 8.11 -7.13
C PRO A 76 -9.65 8.93 -8.05
N LYS A 77 -9.35 10.16 -7.62
CA LYS A 77 -8.48 11.06 -8.38
C LYS A 77 -7.12 10.39 -8.43
N VAL A 78 -6.75 9.93 -9.62
CA VAL A 78 -5.44 9.32 -9.82
C VAL A 78 -4.44 10.46 -9.82
N ILE A 79 -3.58 10.51 -8.80
CA ILE A 79 -2.43 11.39 -8.77
C ILE A 79 -1.37 10.76 -9.67
N LYS A 80 -1.10 11.41 -10.80
CA LYS A 80 -0.10 11.05 -11.79
C LYS A 80 1.17 11.86 -11.60
N ASN A 81 1.03 13.11 -11.16
CA ASN A 81 2.11 14.05 -10.95
C ASN A 81 2.15 14.49 -9.49
N ALA A 82 3.01 13.83 -8.71
CA ALA A 82 3.18 14.08 -7.28
C ALA A 82 4.62 14.44 -6.94
N LEU A 83 4.78 15.33 -5.96
CA LEU A 83 6.00 15.47 -5.18
C LEU A 83 5.87 14.65 -3.90
N VAL A 84 6.89 13.86 -3.59
CA VAL A 84 7.05 13.17 -2.32
C VAL A 84 8.24 13.81 -1.61
N ALA A 85 7.98 14.45 -0.48
CA ALA A 85 9.02 14.95 0.41
C ALA A 85 9.13 14.04 1.63
N MET A 86 10.31 13.47 1.85
CA MET A 86 10.59 12.58 2.98
C MET A 86 11.62 13.20 3.92
N ILE A 87 11.37 13.16 5.22
CA ILE A 87 12.35 13.55 6.24
C ILE A 87 12.89 12.27 6.87
N ALA A 88 14.16 11.96 6.59
CA ALA A 88 14.86 10.81 7.14
C ALA A 88 15.73 11.24 8.32
N VAL A 89 15.52 10.62 9.48
CA VAL A 89 16.25 10.94 10.72
C VAL A 89 16.95 9.68 11.22
N CYS A 90 18.27 9.61 11.01
CA CYS A 90 19.09 8.48 11.45
C CYS A 90 19.59 8.63 12.87
N GLU A 91 19.73 9.86 13.39
CA GLU A 91 20.31 10.04 14.71
C GLU A 91 19.67 11.25 15.39
N TYR A 92 19.21 11.02 16.61
CA TYR A 92 18.80 12.07 17.53
C TYR A 92 19.89 12.25 18.57
N LYS A 93 20.15 13.51 18.96
CA LYS A 93 21.09 13.88 20.05
C LYS A 93 20.91 13.08 21.34
N SER A 94 19.75 12.45 21.56
CA SER A 94 19.41 11.75 22.79
C SER A 94 19.06 10.27 22.63
N PHE A 95 19.03 9.71 21.40
CA PHE A 95 18.48 8.36 21.17
C PHE A 95 19.38 7.40 20.36
N GLY A 96 20.64 7.75 20.10
CA GLY A 96 21.58 6.89 19.38
C GLY A 96 21.27 6.76 17.88
N GLU A 97 22.07 5.97 17.18
CA GLU A 97 21.96 5.77 15.72
C GLU A 97 20.88 4.72 15.37
N LEU A 98 19.97 5.10 14.48
CA LEU A 98 18.98 4.27 13.81
C LEU A 98 19.52 3.86 12.43
N SER A 99 20.34 2.82 12.40
CA SER A 99 21.04 2.37 11.19
C SER A 99 20.09 1.93 10.06
N ALA A 100 18.90 1.42 10.39
CA ALA A 100 17.91 0.93 9.42
C ALA A 100 17.33 2.03 8.51
N VAL A 101 17.35 3.30 8.94
CA VAL A 101 16.74 4.42 8.21
C VAL A 101 17.41 4.64 6.85
N LYS A 102 18.70 4.30 6.71
CA LYS A 102 19.42 4.41 5.43
C LYS A 102 18.89 3.41 4.39
N ASP A 103 18.65 2.18 4.83
CA ASP A 103 18.13 1.12 3.95
C ASP A 103 16.68 1.44 3.56
N GLU A 104 15.85 1.84 4.52
CA GLU A 104 14.46 2.26 4.26
C GLU A 104 14.38 3.46 3.30
N LEU A 105 15.25 4.47 3.46
CA LEU A 105 15.31 5.62 2.56
C LEU A 105 15.56 5.18 1.10
N ASN A 106 16.47 4.23 0.90
CA ASN A 106 16.76 3.68 -0.43
C ASN A 106 15.54 2.95 -1.01
N ASP A 107 14.87 2.13 -0.20
CA ASP A 107 13.66 1.39 -0.60
C ASP A 107 12.53 2.35 -1.02
N PHE A 108 12.28 3.40 -0.22
CA PHE A 108 11.28 4.40 -0.56
C PHE A 108 11.66 5.22 -1.79
N GLN A 109 12.94 5.60 -1.91
CA GLN A 109 13.40 6.31 -3.10
C GLN A 109 13.20 5.46 -4.37
N GLU A 110 13.49 4.16 -4.32
CA GLU A 110 13.23 3.23 -5.42
C GLU A 110 11.73 3.13 -5.72
N LEU A 111 10.91 2.92 -4.70
CA LEU A 111 9.46 2.85 -4.85
C LEU A 111 8.89 4.10 -5.51
N PHE A 112 9.22 5.29 -5.01
CA PHE A 112 8.60 6.53 -5.50
C PHE A 112 9.19 7.01 -6.82
N LYS A 113 10.53 6.98 -6.99
CA LYS A 113 11.16 7.44 -8.24
C LYS A 113 11.01 6.43 -9.38
N LYS A 114 11.32 5.15 -9.13
CA LYS A 114 11.37 4.15 -10.21
C LYS A 114 10.01 3.51 -10.46
N ASN A 115 9.33 3.08 -9.39
CA ASN A 115 8.11 2.27 -9.55
C ASN A 115 6.87 3.15 -9.76
N LEU A 116 6.83 4.32 -9.14
CA LEU A 116 5.71 5.26 -9.23
C LEU A 116 5.97 6.47 -10.13
N ASN A 117 7.23 6.74 -10.49
CA ASN A 117 7.63 7.88 -11.33
C ASN A 117 7.17 9.23 -10.76
N TYR A 118 7.27 9.39 -9.45
CA TYR A 118 7.03 10.65 -8.76
C TYR A 118 8.33 11.40 -8.52
N GLU A 119 8.23 12.72 -8.40
CA GLU A 119 9.35 13.51 -7.91
C GLU A 119 9.54 13.17 -6.43
N PHE A 120 10.78 12.91 -6.02
CA PHE A 120 11.09 12.52 -4.66
C PHE A 120 12.29 13.31 -4.16
N VAL A 121 12.07 14.02 -3.07
CA VAL A 121 13.06 14.84 -2.37
C VAL A 121 13.16 14.39 -0.92
N HIS A 122 14.35 14.48 -0.37
CA HIS A 122 14.61 14.23 1.04
C HIS A 122 15.67 15.18 1.57
N ASN A 123 15.78 15.30 2.89
CA ASN A 123 16.86 16.04 3.53
C ASN A 123 18.21 15.39 3.25
N GLU A 124 19.24 16.20 2.97
CA GLU A 124 20.60 15.72 2.68
C GLU A 124 21.27 15.15 3.93
N GLU A 125 21.06 15.80 5.08
CA GLU A 125 21.66 15.38 6.35
C GLU A 125 20.68 14.57 7.18
N LEU A 126 21.03 13.31 7.46
CA LEU A 126 20.23 12.40 8.27
C LEU A 126 20.36 12.66 9.78
N TYR A 127 21.33 13.47 10.17
CA TYR A 127 21.42 14.07 11.50
C TYR A 127 20.79 15.46 11.45
N ILE A 128 19.59 15.58 12.00
CA ILE A 128 18.78 16.78 11.83
C ILE A 128 18.36 17.35 13.19
N ASP A 129 18.42 18.67 13.31
CA ASP A 129 17.80 19.40 14.42
C ASP A 129 16.50 20.06 13.95
N ALA A 130 15.73 20.63 14.88
CA ALA A 130 14.44 21.23 14.57
C ALA A 130 14.54 22.34 13.50
N LYS A 131 15.63 23.11 13.52
CA LYS A 131 15.84 24.20 12.56
C LYS A 131 16.06 23.68 11.15
N LYS A 132 16.86 22.63 10.99
CA LYS A 132 17.08 22.02 9.67
C LYS A 132 15.82 21.37 9.10
N ILE A 133 14.95 20.81 9.96
CA ILE A 133 13.63 20.32 9.53
C ILE A 133 12.76 21.48 9.03
N GLU A 134 12.74 22.59 9.76
CA GLU A 134 12.01 23.81 9.39
C GLU A 134 12.52 24.35 8.04
N ASP A 135 13.83 24.54 7.89
CA ASP A 135 14.46 25.02 6.66
C ASP A 135 14.13 24.11 5.45
N PHE A 136 14.17 22.78 5.63
CA PHE A 136 13.79 21.83 4.59
C PHE A 136 12.31 21.96 4.21
N THR A 137 11.43 22.02 5.22
CA THR A 137 9.99 22.09 5.01
C THR A 137 9.59 23.39 4.33
N ASP A 138 10.20 24.51 4.70
CA ASP A 138 9.97 25.81 4.09
C ASP A 138 10.41 25.84 2.62
N ASN A 139 11.53 25.19 2.29
CA ASN A 139 11.98 25.07 0.91
C ASN A 139 11.00 24.24 0.06
N VAL A 140 10.55 23.10 0.57
CA VAL A 140 9.53 22.27 -0.10
C VAL A 140 8.21 23.06 -0.26
N ALA A 141 7.77 23.76 0.79
CA ALA A 141 6.56 24.57 0.74
C ALA A 141 6.65 25.69 -0.30
N LYS A 142 7.82 26.33 -0.44
CA LYS A 142 8.06 27.34 -1.47
C LYS A 142 7.96 26.75 -2.88
N GLN A 143 8.55 25.57 -3.11
CA GLN A 143 8.44 24.87 -4.40
C GLN A 143 6.98 24.52 -4.74
N LEU A 144 6.23 24.04 -3.75
CA LEU A 144 4.82 23.71 -3.88
C LEU A 144 3.95 24.94 -4.11
N GLY A 145 4.22 26.05 -3.42
CA GLY A 145 3.47 27.31 -3.56
C GLY A 145 3.60 27.94 -4.94
N GLU A 146 4.76 27.79 -5.59
CA GLU A 146 4.95 28.22 -6.99
C GLU A 146 4.28 27.26 -8.00
N ASN A 147 4.05 26.00 -7.59
CA ASN A 147 3.53 24.88 -8.39
C ASN A 147 4.02 24.84 -9.86
N LYS A 148 5.30 25.19 -10.09
CA LYS A 148 5.90 25.23 -11.43
C LYS A 148 5.82 23.88 -12.16
N ASN A 149 5.82 22.79 -11.38
CA ASN A 149 5.78 21.42 -11.90
C ASN A 149 4.35 20.89 -12.07
N GLN A 150 3.30 21.68 -11.82
CA GLN A 150 1.88 21.32 -12.05
C GLN A 150 1.42 20.04 -11.33
N TYR A 151 1.73 19.91 -10.04
CA TYR A 151 1.32 18.76 -9.24
C TYR A 151 -0.20 18.68 -9.07
N ASP A 152 -0.76 17.46 -9.07
CA ASP A 152 -2.21 17.23 -9.22
C ASP A 152 -3.06 17.62 -7.99
N ALA A 153 -2.44 17.90 -6.85
CA ALA A 153 -3.10 18.06 -5.55
C ALA A 153 -2.64 19.31 -4.77
N LEU A 154 -2.20 20.35 -5.49
CA LEU A 154 -1.90 21.68 -4.97
C LEU A 154 -2.92 22.71 -5.42
#